data_AF-A0A7S3YCM0-F1
#
_entry.id   AF-A0A7S3YCM0-F1
#
_cell.length_a   1.000
_cell.length_b   1.000
_cell.length_c   1.000
_cell.angle_alpha   90.00
_cell.angle_beta   90.00
_cell.angle_gamma   90.00
#
_symmetry.space_group_name_H-M   'P 1'
#
loop_
_entity.id
_entity.type
_entity.pdbx_description
1 polymer ?
#
loop_
_entity_poly.entity_id
_entity_poly.type
_entity_poly.pdbx_seq_one_letter_code
_entity_poly.pdbx_strand_id
1 'polypeptide(L)'
;NSYGAWGTYTDIRILLSHPMYEIVSRSKAIMNTEWFFTEEEMITFWKYYQKNWMNLGFYKILIRHCKADDFPHSPCYQRNVYAIDIIALRYQRKYLADLMPSFSKTMHAGKFLCTDPDAVDKQDV
;
A
#
# COMPACT_ATOMS: atom_id res chain seq x y z
N ASN A 1 10.82 7.97 -23.49
CA ASN A 1 10.65 8.67 -22.20
C ASN A 1 9.20 9.09 -22.01
N SER A 2 8.37 8.18 -21.50
CA SER A 2 7.04 8.46 -20.96
C SER A 2 6.43 7.12 -20.50
N TYR A 3 6.76 6.68 -19.29
CA TYR A 3 6.01 5.61 -18.63
C TYR A 3 4.61 6.17 -18.34
N GLY A 4 3.62 5.69 -19.09
CA GLY A 4 2.24 6.16 -19.05
C GLY A 4 1.67 6.11 -17.64
N ALA A 5 0.86 7.11 -17.30
CA ALA A 5 0.13 7.18 -16.06
C ALA A 5 -0.81 5.96 -15.95
N TRP A 6 -0.54 5.09 -14.98
CA TRP A 6 -1.34 3.91 -14.67
C TRP A 6 -2.60 4.38 -13.93
N GLY A 7 -3.77 4.29 -14.57
CA GLY A 7 -5.08 4.56 -13.96
C GLY A 7 -5.39 6.04 -13.67
N THR A 8 -6.64 6.44 -13.87
CA THR A 8 -7.15 7.72 -13.35
C THR A 8 -7.47 7.57 -11.87
N TYR A 9 -6.54 8.02 -11.01
CA TYR A 9 -6.75 8.10 -9.56
C TYR A 9 -7.82 9.14 -9.25
N THR A 10 -8.91 8.73 -8.59
CA THR A 10 -9.84 9.69 -7.97
C THR A 10 -9.37 9.89 -6.54
N ASP A 11 -8.72 11.03 -6.28
CA ASP A 11 -8.03 11.31 -5.02
C ASP A 11 -9.01 11.48 -3.85
N ILE A 12 -9.01 10.54 -2.89
CA ILE A 12 -9.48 10.77 -1.52
C ILE A 12 -8.24 10.75 -0.62
N ARG A 13 -7.62 11.91 -0.40
CA ARG A 13 -6.39 12.01 0.40
C ARG A 13 -6.70 11.96 1.90
N ILE A 14 -6.83 10.78 2.47
CA ILE A 14 -6.75 10.63 3.93
C ILE A 14 -5.28 10.53 4.31
N LEU A 15 -4.70 11.64 4.78
CA LEU A 15 -3.33 11.71 5.26
C LEU A 15 -3.35 11.64 6.78
N LEU A 16 -3.08 10.45 7.33
CA LEU A 16 -2.88 10.27 8.77
C LEU A 16 -1.39 10.31 9.06
N SER A 17 -0.97 11.24 9.91
CA SER A 17 0.44 11.38 10.33
C SER A 17 0.57 10.92 11.77
N HIS A 18 1.53 10.03 12.06
CA HIS A 18 1.82 9.62 13.43
C HIS A 18 2.35 10.82 14.24
N PRO A 19 1.99 11.01 15.53
CA PRO A 19 2.52 12.10 16.38
C PRO A 19 4.04 12.09 16.59
N MET A 20 4.76 11.07 16.11
CA MET A 20 6.24 11.05 16.08
C MET A 20 6.82 11.66 14.79
N TYR A 21 5.99 12.35 14.01
CA TYR A 21 6.34 12.91 12.71
C TYR A 21 7.66 13.70 12.74
N GLU A 22 7.85 14.55 13.75
CA GLU A 22 9.06 15.37 13.87
C GLU A 22 10.33 14.55 14.13
N ILE A 23 10.23 13.48 14.93
CA ILE A 23 11.37 12.60 15.27
C ILE A 23 11.80 11.78 14.04
N VAL A 24 10.82 11.31 13.26
CA VAL A 24 11.05 10.45 12.09
C VAL A 24 11.51 11.25 10.87
N SER A 25 11.05 12.50 10.70
CA SER A 25 11.47 13.38 9.58
C SER A 25 12.98 13.60 9.49
N ARG A 26 13.71 13.41 10.61
CA ARG A 26 15.18 13.48 10.68
C ARG A 26 15.88 12.20 10.26
N SER A 27 15.16 11.07 10.23
CA SER A 27 15.68 9.76 9.83
C SER A 27 15.50 9.57 8.33
N LYS A 28 16.59 9.56 7.57
CA LYS A 28 16.59 9.30 6.12
C LYS A 28 16.14 7.87 5.73
N ALA A 29 15.79 7.00 6.70
CA ALA A 29 15.47 5.60 6.48
C ALA A 29 13.95 5.34 6.50
N ILE A 30 13.28 5.79 5.44
CA ILE A 30 11.84 5.62 5.22
C ILE A 30 11.63 4.60 4.10
N MET A 31 10.69 3.67 4.30
CA MET A 31 10.21 2.77 3.25
C MET A 31 8.84 3.21 2.77
N ASN A 32 8.58 3.06 1.48
CA ASN A 32 7.28 3.29 0.88
C ASN A 32 6.84 2.03 0.12
N THR A 33 5.61 1.58 0.39
CA THR A 33 5.04 0.36 -0.16
C THR A 33 3.62 0.64 -0.58
N GLU A 34 3.22 0.12 -1.74
CA GLU A 34 1.87 0.33 -2.24
C GLU A 34 1.19 -1.01 -2.51
N TRP A 35 -0.02 -1.13 -2.00
CA TRP A 35 -0.83 -2.35 -2.04
C TRP A 35 -2.21 -2.04 -2.60
N PHE A 36 -2.78 -2.97 -3.35
CA PHE A 36 -4.08 -2.81 -4.02
C PHE A 36 -5.11 -3.73 -3.40
N PHE A 37 -6.23 -3.17 -3.00
CA PHE A 37 -7.27 -3.85 -2.24
C PHE A 37 -8.58 -3.84 -3.03
N THR A 38 -9.34 -4.93 -3.00
CA THR A 38 -10.78 -4.84 -3.24
C THR A 38 -11.46 -4.03 -2.13
N GLU A 39 -12.74 -3.72 -2.31
CA GLU A 39 -13.50 -3.03 -1.26
C GLU A 39 -13.58 -3.84 0.04
N GLU A 40 -13.80 -5.16 -0.05
CA GLU A 40 -13.88 -6.07 1.10
C GLU A 40 -12.55 -6.18 1.86
N GLU A 41 -11.45 -6.32 1.11
CA GLU A 41 -10.09 -6.33 1.66
C GLU A 41 -9.78 -5.01 2.37
N MET A 42 -10.15 -3.88 1.77
CA MET A 42 -9.95 -2.54 2.33
C MET A 42 -10.71 -2.37 3.65
N ILE A 43 -11.98 -2.78 3.72
CA ILE A 43 -12.78 -2.71 4.95
C ILE A 43 -12.13 -3.54 6.07
N THR A 44 -11.63 -4.73 5.73
CA THR A 44 -10.97 -5.63 6.69
C THR A 44 -9.68 -5.03 7.22
N PHE A 45 -8.83 -4.55 6.31
CA PHE A 45 -7.60 -3.84 6.67
C PHE A 45 -7.87 -2.60 7.52
N TRP A 46 -8.88 -1.80 7.16
CA TRP A 46 -9.19 -0.56 7.87
C TRP A 46 -9.63 -0.81 9.32
N LYS A 47 -10.46 -1.83 9.56
CA LYS A 47 -10.83 -2.24 10.92
C LYS A 47 -9.62 -2.68 11.75
N TYR A 48 -8.71 -3.45 11.14
CA TYR A 48 -7.46 -3.85 11.80
C TYR A 48 -6.57 -2.63 12.09
N TYR A 49 -6.41 -1.73 11.12
CA TYR A 49 -5.63 -0.51 11.27
C TYR A 49 -6.16 0.35 12.42
N GLN A 50 -7.46 0.65 12.45
CA GLN A 50 -8.07 1.48 13.50
C GLN A 50 -7.85 0.90 14.92
N LYS A 51 -7.82 -0.42 15.05
CA LYS A 51 -7.57 -1.09 16.35
C LYS A 51 -6.09 -1.08 16.75
N ASN A 52 -5.17 -1.09 15.78
CA ASN A 52 -3.75 -1.35 16.03
C ASN A 52 -2.82 -0.19 15.62
N TRP A 53 -3.33 0.94 15.11
CA TRP A 53 -2.54 1.97 14.43
C TRP A 53 -1.31 2.46 15.20
N MET A 54 -1.41 2.57 16.54
CA MET A 54 -0.28 2.94 17.41
C MET A 54 0.87 1.93 17.40
N ASN A 55 0.58 0.65 17.18
CA ASN A 55 1.55 -0.44 17.20
C ASN A 55 2.16 -0.73 15.82
N LEU A 56 1.52 -0.25 14.75
CA LEU A 56 1.94 -0.53 13.37
C LEU A 56 3.19 0.26 12.96
N GLY A 57 3.48 1.37 13.64
CA GLY A 57 4.64 2.21 13.31
C GLY A 57 4.57 2.83 11.91
N PHE A 58 3.35 2.99 11.37
CA PHE A 58 3.13 3.64 10.09
C PHE A 58 3.26 5.15 10.30
N TYR A 59 4.15 5.77 9.53
CA TYR A 59 4.40 7.21 9.60
C TYR A 59 3.31 7.98 8.85
N LYS A 60 2.94 7.49 7.67
CA LYS A 60 1.91 8.07 6.82
C LYS A 60 1.24 6.99 6.00
N ILE A 61 -0.07 7.09 5.84
CA ILE A 61 -0.85 6.29 4.89
C ILE A 61 -1.50 7.25 3.90
N LEU A 62 -1.57 6.82 2.64
CA LEU A 62 -2.34 7.48 1.59
C LEU A 62 -3.20 6.42 0.92
N ILE A 63 -4.52 6.63 0.93
CA ILE A 63 -5.50 5.76 0.28
C ILE A 63 -5.97 6.47 -0.99
N ARG A 64 -6.11 5.74 -2.10
CA ARG A 64 -6.66 6.25 -3.36
C ARG A 64 -7.63 5.26 -3.95
N HIS A 65 -8.75 5.75 -4.46
CA HIS A 65 -9.66 4.92 -5.23
C HIS A 65 -9.22 4.92 -6.70
N CYS A 66 -8.97 3.73 -7.23
CA CYS A 66 -8.53 3.50 -8.60
C CYS A 66 -9.69 2.86 -9.36
N LYS A 67 -10.09 3.50 -10.47
CA LYS A 67 -11.13 2.95 -11.34
C LYS A 67 -10.58 1.78 -12.14
N ALA A 68 -11.48 0.87 -12.49
CA ALA A 68 -11.20 -0.21 -13.44
C ALA A 68 -10.61 0.33 -14.75
N ASP A 69 -9.67 -0.42 -15.30
CA ASP A 69 -9.08 -0.17 -16.62
C ASP A 69 -9.03 -1.44 -17.46
N ASP A 70 -8.65 -1.28 -18.73
CA ASP A 70 -8.56 -2.38 -19.71
C ASP A 70 -7.12 -2.87 -19.93
N PHE A 71 -6.19 -2.55 -19.01
CA PHE A 71 -4.78 -2.96 -19.14
C PHE A 71 -4.55 -4.27 -18.38
N PRO A 72 -4.25 -5.41 -19.04
CA PRO A 72 -4.19 -6.72 -18.38
C PRO A 72 -3.20 -6.84 -17.21
N HIS A 73 -2.11 -6.07 -17.26
CA HIS A 73 -1.08 -6.04 -16.21
C HIS A 73 -1.27 -4.90 -15.20
N SER A 74 -2.43 -4.22 -15.25
CA SER A 74 -2.80 -3.25 -14.25
C SER A 74 -3.38 -3.95 -13.03
N PRO A 75 -3.02 -3.52 -11.81
CA PRO A 75 -3.74 -3.91 -10.60
C PRO A 75 -5.25 -3.61 -10.64
N CYS A 76 -5.66 -2.68 -11.52
CA CYS A 76 -7.05 -2.24 -11.75
C CYS A 76 -7.73 -2.94 -12.95
N TYR A 77 -7.11 -3.97 -13.54
CA TYR A 77 -7.67 -4.65 -14.72
C TYR A 77 -9.09 -5.17 -14.47
N GLN A 78 -10.07 -4.63 -15.19
CA GLN A 78 -11.50 -4.98 -15.10
C GLN A 78 -12.12 -4.84 -13.69
N ARG A 79 -11.49 -4.13 -12.74
CA ARG A 79 -12.00 -3.98 -11.37
C ARG A 79 -11.59 -2.66 -10.72
N ASN A 80 -12.49 -2.07 -9.94
CA ASN A 80 -12.16 -0.96 -9.07
C ASN A 80 -11.37 -1.47 -7.86
N VAL A 81 -10.35 -0.73 -7.44
CA VAL A 81 -9.50 -1.10 -6.29
C VAL A 81 -9.13 0.13 -5.46
N TYR A 82 -8.74 -0.09 -4.22
CA TYR A 82 -8.11 0.90 -3.36
C TYR A 82 -6.59 0.70 -3.37
N ALA A 83 -5.85 1.71 -3.82
CA ALA A 83 -4.40 1.73 -3.68
C ALA A 83 -4.04 2.36 -2.32
N ILE A 84 -3.25 1.66 -1.51
CA ILE A 84 -2.80 2.10 -0.20
C ILE A 84 -1.27 2.22 -0.20
N ASP A 85 -0.78 3.45 -0.22
CA ASP A 85 0.61 3.78 0.06
C ASP A 85 0.84 3.81 1.57
N ILE A 86 1.75 2.98 2.06
CA ILE A 86 2.20 2.96 3.45
C ILE A 86 3.65 3.44 3.49
N ILE A 87 3.85 4.55 4.17
CA ILE A 87 5.15 5.09 4.50
C ILE A 87 5.45 4.70 5.93
N ALA A 88 6.49 3.91 6.13
CA ALA A 88 6.87 3.37 7.42
C ALA A 88 8.37 3.48 7.68
N LEU A 89 8.74 3.24 8.93
CA LEU A 89 10.15 3.17 9.34
C LEU A 89 10.79 1.89 8.80
N ARG A 90 12.04 1.96 8.33
CA ARG A 90 12.72 0.81 7.68
C ARG A 90 12.82 -0.44 8.55
N TYR A 91 12.84 -0.32 9.89
CA TYR A 91 12.87 -1.50 10.77
C TYR A 91 11.53 -2.26 10.81
N GLN A 92 10.42 -1.63 10.41
CA GLN A 92 9.11 -2.30 10.27
C GLN A 92 8.99 -3.12 8.98
N ARG A 93 10.02 -3.11 8.13
CA ARG A 93 9.99 -3.77 6.82
C ARG A 93 9.57 -5.23 6.89
N LYS A 94 10.14 -6.01 7.82
CA LYS A 94 9.81 -7.44 7.96
C LYS A 94 8.38 -7.63 8.47
N TYR A 95 7.99 -6.89 9.50
CA TYR A 95 6.63 -6.95 10.04
C TYR A 95 5.59 -6.64 8.97
N LEU A 96 5.81 -5.59 8.17
CA LEU A 96 4.94 -5.22 7.06
C LEU A 96 4.91 -6.27 5.94
N ALA A 97 6.07 -6.82 5.57
CA ALA A 97 6.16 -7.91 4.59
C ALA A 97 5.34 -9.12 5.03
N ASP A 98 5.40 -9.48 6.32
CA ASP A 98 4.69 -10.65 6.85
C ASP A 98 3.17 -10.36 7.04
N LEU A 99 2.80 -9.12 7.40
CA LEU A 99 1.42 -8.73 7.70
C LEU A 99 0.56 -8.50 6.45
N MET A 100 1.05 -7.70 5.50
CA MET A 100 0.23 -7.19 4.39
C MET A 100 -0.38 -8.28 3.49
N PRO A 101 0.31 -9.41 3.19
CA PRO A 101 -0.26 -10.53 2.46
C PRO A 101 -1.49 -11.18 3.08
N SER A 102 -1.80 -10.90 4.37
CA SER A 102 -3.04 -11.36 5.00
C SER A 102 -4.26 -10.52 4.64
N PHE A 103 -4.06 -9.34 4.05
CA PHE A 103 -5.13 -8.43 3.65
C PHE A 103 -5.21 -8.19 2.15
N SER A 104 -4.09 -8.16 1.44
CA SER A 104 -4.04 -7.95 -0.01
C SER A 104 -2.95 -8.81 -0.62
N LYS A 105 -3.26 -9.44 -1.75
CA LYS A 105 -2.31 -10.22 -2.55
C LYS A 105 -1.63 -9.42 -3.65
N THR A 106 -2.07 -8.19 -3.91
CA THR A 106 -1.57 -7.39 -5.04
C THR A 106 -0.73 -6.22 -4.54
N MET A 107 0.55 -6.17 -4.92
CA MET A 107 1.49 -5.11 -4.53
C MET A 107 2.07 -4.42 -5.77
N HIS A 108 2.35 -3.11 -5.67
CA HIS A 108 3.02 -2.37 -6.73
C HIS A 108 4.47 -2.84 -6.90
N ALA A 109 4.80 -3.42 -8.05
CA ALA A 109 6.11 -4.01 -8.34
C ALA A 109 7.30 -3.02 -8.17
N GLY A 110 7.09 -1.73 -8.40
CA GLY A 110 8.11 -0.69 -8.22
C GLY A 110 8.33 -0.19 -6.78
N LYS A 111 7.51 -0.63 -5.81
CA LYS A 111 7.57 -0.18 -4.40
C LYS A 111 7.84 -1.39 -3.49
N PHE A 112 9.06 -1.92 -3.62
CA PHE A 112 9.46 -3.22 -3.12
C PHE A 112 9.53 -3.34 -1.59
N LEU A 113 8.85 -4.35 -1.05
CA LEU A 113 9.16 -4.98 0.24
C LEU A 113 9.99 -6.25 0.00
N CYS A 114 10.82 -6.66 0.97
CA CYS A 114 11.34 -8.04 1.00
C CYS A 114 10.19 -8.95 1.45
N THR A 115 9.16 -9.08 0.63
CA THR A 115 8.07 -10.02 0.85
C THR A 115 8.38 -11.29 0.10
N ASP A 116 8.04 -12.44 0.68
CA ASP A 116 8.07 -13.71 -0.02
C ASP A 116 7.26 -13.58 -1.32
N PRO A 117 7.88 -13.80 -2.50
CA PRO A 117 7.19 -13.79 -3.78
C PRO A 117 5.95 -14.68 -3.85
N ASP A 118 5.92 -15.77 -3.07
CA ASP A 118 4.80 -16.73 -3.08
C ASP A 118 3.63 -16.25 -2.21
N ALA A 119 3.85 -15.25 -1.35
CA ALA A 119 2.80 -14.65 -0.51
C ALA A 119 2.03 -13.52 -1.22
N VAL A 120 2.57 -12.99 -2.32
CA VAL A 120 2.05 -11.89 -3.13
C VAL A 120 1.80 -12.40 -4.54
N ASP A 121 0.59 -12.27 -5.06
CA ASP A 121 0.33 -12.58 -6.46
C ASP A 121 1.12 -11.61 -7.33
N LYS A 122 2.16 -12.12 -7.98
CA LYS A 122 2.69 -11.49 -9.17
C LYS A 122 1.60 -11.72 -10.22
N GLN A 123 1.02 -10.65 -10.76
CA GLN A 123 0.36 -10.81 -12.05
C GLN A 123 1.44 -11.37 -12.99
N ASP A 124 1.32 -12.65 -13.34
CA ASP A 124 2.28 -13.35 -14.19
C ASP A 124 2.49 -12.52 -15.47
N VAL A 125 3.77 -12.31 -15.79
CA VAL A 125 4.23 -11.48 -16.91
C VAL A 125 3.67 -11.98 -18.24
#